data_AF-A0A660RDD0-F1
#
_entry.id   AF-A0A660RDD0-F1
#
_cell.length_a   1.000
_cell.length_b   1.000
_cell.length_c   1.000
_cell.angle_alpha   90.00
_cell.angle_beta   90.00
_cell.angle_gamma   90.00
#
_symmetry.space_group_name_H-M   'P 1'
#
loop_
_entity.id
_entity.type
_entity.pdbx_description
1 polymer ?
#
loop_
_entity_poly.entity_id
_entity_poly.type
_entity_poly.pdbx_seq_one_letter_code
_entity_poly.pdbx_strand_id
1 'polypeptide(L)'
;MKWQLLSGCSKEAEGLDIILSCDGASSVGQVGHEVSVKLTKDVEGARMCCITAVGAGSNVHVDIARKSRRLIMINGCPLQCASKIVREG
;
A
#
# COMPACT_ATOMS: atom_id res chain seq x y z
N MET A 1 -7.08 -23.34 1.79
CA MET A 1 -6.60 -21.95 1.71
C MET A 1 -6.24 -21.67 0.25
N LYS A 2 -6.93 -20.74 -0.41
CA LYS A 2 -6.73 -20.46 -1.84
C LYS A 2 -5.72 -19.31 -1.94
N TRP A 3 -4.44 -19.63 -2.07
CA TRP A 3 -3.41 -18.63 -2.34
C TRP A 3 -3.70 -18.01 -3.71
N GLN A 4 -3.84 -16.69 -3.76
CA GLN A 4 -4.05 -15.95 -4.99
C GLN A 4 -3.03 -14.83 -5.07
N LEU A 5 -2.32 -14.77 -6.19
CA LEU A 5 -1.33 -13.73 -6.44
C LEU A 5 -2.01 -12.39 -6.66
N LEU A 6 -1.54 -11.37 -5.96
CA LEU A 6 -1.80 -9.97 -6.29
C LEU A 6 -0.84 -9.51 -7.38
N SER A 7 -1.27 -8.56 -8.20
CA SER A 7 -0.39 -7.88 -9.15
C SER A 7 0.79 -7.25 -8.42
N GLY A 8 2.01 -7.53 -8.88
CA GLY A 8 3.21 -6.98 -8.28
C GLY A 8 3.30 -5.46 -8.45
N CYS A 9 3.86 -4.79 -7.45
CA CYS A 9 4.03 -3.33 -7.44
C CYS A 9 5.14 -2.84 -8.40
N SER A 10 5.94 -3.72 -8.99
CA SER A 10 7.33 -3.44 -9.42
C SER A 10 7.58 -2.44 -10.57
N LYS A 11 6.61 -2.07 -11.42
CA LYS A 11 6.89 -1.17 -12.58
C LYS A 11 5.76 -0.25 -13.04
N GLU A 12 4.54 -0.40 -12.54
CA GLU A 12 3.36 0.34 -13.02
C GLU A 12 2.78 1.18 -11.90
N ALA A 13 2.81 2.51 -12.06
CA ALA A 13 2.30 3.46 -11.09
C ALA A 13 1.54 4.63 -11.73
N GLU A 14 2.02 5.11 -12.89
CA GLU A 14 1.39 6.19 -13.63
C GLU A 14 -0.04 5.80 -14.01
N GLY A 15 -1.00 6.63 -13.60
CA GLY A 15 -2.43 6.40 -13.82
C GLY A 15 -3.12 5.47 -12.80
N LEU A 16 -2.38 4.84 -11.89
CA LEU A 16 -2.95 3.97 -10.84
C LEU A 16 -3.12 4.69 -9.50
N ASP A 17 -4.10 4.26 -8.72
CA ASP A 17 -4.22 4.62 -7.31
C ASP A 17 -3.41 3.64 -6.47
N ILE A 18 -2.36 4.14 -5.83
CA ILE A 18 -1.47 3.33 -5.03
C ILE A 18 -1.94 3.34 -3.59
N ILE A 19 -2.18 2.15 -3.03
CA ILE A 19 -2.62 1.95 -1.66
C ILE A 19 -1.42 1.48 -0.84
N LEU A 20 -1.09 2.23 0.20
CA LEU A 20 -0.11 1.86 1.20
C LEU A 20 -0.83 1.62 2.53
N SER A 21 -0.71 0.39 3.05
CA SER A 21 -1.39 0.00 4.29
C SER A 21 -0.40 -0.43 5.35
N CYS A 22 -0.72 -0.08 6.60
CA CYS A 22 -0.04 -0.65 7.75
C CYS A 22 -0.55 -2.07 8.03
N ASP A 23 0.20 -3.07 7.59
CA ASP A 23 -0.16 -4.50 7.70
C ASP A 23 0.50 -5.18 8.92
N GLY A 24 0.77 -4.42 9.99
CA GLY A 24 1.54 -4.87 11.15
C GLY A 24 0.75 -5.71 12.18
N ALA A 25 1.35 -5.91 13.36
CA ALA A 25 0.92 -6.88 14.39
C ALA A 25 -0.46 -6.64 15.04
N SER A 26 -1.16 -5.55 14.72
CA SER A 26 -2.46 -5.24 15.33
C SER A 26 -3.59 -5.91 14.55
N SER A 27 -4.62 -6.42 15.24
CA SER A 27 -5.82 -6.99 14.60
C SER A 27 -6.52 -6.00 13.67
N VAL A 28 -6.56 -4.72 14.02
CA VAL A 28 -7.09 -3.67 13.14
C VAL A 28 -6.16 -3.35 11.96
N GLY A 29 -4.85 -3.59 12.10
CA GLY A 29 -3.90 -3.57 10.98
C GLY A 29 -4.17 -4.68 9.98
N GLN A 30 -4.49 -5.89 10.46
CA GLN A 30 -4.94 -6.99 9.60
C GLN A 30 -6.23 -6.62 8.83
N VAL A 31 -7.20 -5.97 9.47
CA VAL A 31 -8.39 -5.46 8.76
C VAL A 31 -8.01 -4.46 7.68
N GLY A 32 -7.09 -3.53 7.96
CA GLY A 32 -6.57 -2.58 6.96
C GLY A 32 -5.89 -3.26 5.77
N HIS A 33 -5.12 -4.31 6.03
CA HIS A 33 -4.54 -5.16 4.99
C HIS A 33 -5.62 -5.80 4.11
N GLU A 34 -6.61 -6.46 4.70
CA GLU A 34 -7.69 -7.13 3.97
C GLU A 34 -8.50 -6.15 3.11
N VAL A 35 -8.75 -4.93 3.61
CA VAL A 35 -9.37 -3.85 2.82
C VAL A 35 -8.51 -3.49 1.61
N SER A 36 -7.20 -3.34 1.79
CA SER A 36 -6.26 -3.01 0.71
C SER A 36 -6.16 -4.09 -0.37
N VAL A 37 -6.17 -5.36 0.07
CA VAL A 37 -6.23 -6.53 -0.81
C VAL A 37 -7.54 -6.53 -1.61
N LYS A 38 -8.67 -6.26 -0.95
CA LYS A 38 -9.97 -6.20 -1.61
C LYS A 38 -10.04 -5.06 -2.64
N LEU A 39 -9.57 -3.86 -2.28
CA LEU A 39 -9.52 -2.72 -3.20
C LEU A 39 -8.67 -3.02 -4.43
N THR A 40 -7.53 -3.69 -4.26
CA THR A 40 -6.66 -4.09 -5.39
C THR A 40 -7.36 -5.06 -6.35
N LYS A 41 -8.33 -5.85 -5.86
CA LYS A 41 -9.07 -6.83 -6.67
C LYS A 41 -10.31 -6.23 -7.33
N ASP A 42 -11.04 -5.43 -6.57
CA ASP A 42 -12.40 -5.04 -6.92
C ASP A 42 -12.45 -3.66 -7.60
N VAL A 43 -11.40 -2.83 -7.45
CA VAL A 43 -11.35 -1.47 -7.99
C VAL A 43 -10.35 -1.40 -9.13
N GLU A 44 -10.85 -1.11 -10.33
CA GLU A 44 -10.01 -0.90 -11.50
C GLU A 44 -9.03 0.26 -11.27
N GLY A 45 -7.75 -0.01 -11.55
CA GLY A 45 -6.68 0.95 -11.37
C GLY A 45 -6.22 1.14 -9.92
N ALA A 46 -6.77 0.43 -8.94
CA ALA A 46 -6.25 0.43 -7.57
C ALA A 46 -5.18 -0.66 -7.40
N ARG A 47 -4.10 -0.32 -6.69
CA ARG A 47 -3.00 -1.27 -6.45
C ARG A 47 -2.35 -1.08 -5.09
N MET A 48 -2.41 -2.13 -4.28
CA MET A 48 -1.65 -2.21 -3.04
C MET A 48 -0.15 -2.38 -3.31
N CYS A 49 0.65 -1.59 -2.59
CA CYS A 49 2.10 -1.61 -2.66
C CYS A 49 2.72 -1.71 -1.27
N CYS A 50 3.96 -2.22 -1.20
CA CYS A 50 4.64 -2.49 0.05
C CYS A 50 5.06 -1.18 0.75
N ILE A 51 4.40 -0.83 1.86
CA ILE A 51 4.79 0.32 2.68
C ILE A 51 6.19 0.15 3.28
N THR A 52 6.57 -1.07 3.66
CA THR A 52 7.88 -1.36 4.27
C THR A 52 9.00 -1.05 3.28
N ALA A 53 8.79 -1.32 1.99
CA ALA A 53 9.78 -0.99 0.96
C ALA A 53 9.94 0.53 0.78
N VAL A 54 8.84 1.30 0.89
CA VAL A 54 8.90 2.77 0.91
C VAL A 54 9.67 3.26 2.15
N GLY A 55 9.33 2.76 3.34
CA GLY A 55 10.01 3.13 4.59
C GLY A 55 11.48 2.72 4.64
N ALA A 56 11.87 1.67 3.90
CA ALA A 56 13.26 1.26 3.73
C ALA A 56 14.02 2.08 2.66
N GLY A 57 13.40 3.09 2.05
CA GLY A 57 14.03 3.94 1.05
C GLY A 57 14.23 3.26 -0.31
N SER A 58 13.42 2.25 -0.66
CA SER A 58 13.51 1.61 -1.97
C SER A 58 13.14 2.59 -3.08
N ASN A 59 14.12 3.01 -3.89
CA ASN A 59 13.91 3.95 -5.00
C ASN A 59 12.71 3.57 -5.89
N VAL A 60 12.58 2.29 -6.24
CA VAL A 60 11.46 1.80 -7.06
C VAL A 60 10.12 2.09 -6.41
N HIS A 61 9.96 1.78 -5.13
CA HIS A 61 8.69 1.94 -4.41
C HIS A 61 8.39 3.42 -4.08
N VAL A 62 9.43 4.21 -3.80
CA VAL A 62 9.32 5.66 -3.64
C VAL A 62 8.85 6.29 -4.96
N ASP A 63 9.42 5.89 -6.09
CA ASP A 63 9.00 6.39 -7.41
C ASP A 63 7.57 5.97 -7.75
N ILE A 64 7.17 4.74 -7.40
CA ILE A 64 5.77 4.29 -7.57
C ILE A 64 4.82 5.15 -6.75
N ALA A 65 5.13 5.41 -5.48
CA ALA A 65 4.31 6.27 -4.63
C ALA A 65 4.19 7.70 -5.21
N ARG A 66 5.31 8.27 -5.69
CA ARG A 66 5.37 9.61 -6.29
C ARG A 66 4.61 9.74 -7.62
N LYS A 67 4.64 8.70 -8.46
CA LYS A 67 4.03 8.70 -9.80
C LYS A 67 2.56 8.28 -9.81
N SER A 68 2.03 7.85 -8.66
CA SER A 68 0.63 7.45 -8.54
C SER A 68 -0.34 8.58 -8.91
N ARG A 69 -1.49 8.20 -9.47
CA ARG A 69 -2.62 9.13 -9.67
C ARG A 69 -3.15 9.63 -8.32
N ARG A 70 -3.27 8.71 -7.36
CA ARG A 70 -3.63 8.99 -5.97
C ARG A 70 -2.79 8.09 -5.06
N LEU A 71 -2.25 8.66 -4.00
CA LEU A 71 -1.60 7.91 -2.93
C LEU A 71 -2.57 7.80 -1.75
N ILE A 72 -2.97 6.57 -1.42
CA ILE A 72 -4.00 6.28 -0.42
C ILE A 72 -3.35 5.55 0.74
N MET A 73 -3.46 6.11 1.95
CA MET A 73 -2.88 5.56 3.16
C MET A 73 -3.96 4.93 4.03
N ILE A 74 -3.88 3.62 4.27
CA ILE A 74 -4.80 2.90 5.15
C ILE A 74 -4.10 2.59 6.47
N ASN A 75 -4.65 3.12 7.56
CA ASN A 75 -4.13 2.92 8.90
C ASN A 75 -5.20 2.27 9.78
N GLY A 76 -4.95 1.02 10.18
CA GLY A 76 -5.86 0.30 11.07
C GLY A 76 -5.77 0.75 12.53
N CYS A 77 -4.60 1.20 12.99
CA CYS A 77 -4.34 1.51 14.40
C CYS A 77 -3.89 2.98 14.62
N PRO A 78 -3.95 3.48 15.87
CA PRO A 78 -3.58 4.86 16.20
C PRO A 78 -2.11 5.23 15.94
N LEU A 79 -1.21 4.25 15.72
CA LEU A 79 0.18 4.55 15.39
C LEU A 79 0.35 5.20 14.03
N GLN A 80 -0.59 4.97 13.11
CA GLN A 80 -0.61 5.56 11.77
C GLN A 80 0.69 5.37 10.96
N CYS A 81 1.29 4.17 11.03
CA CYS A 81 2.61 3.91 10.45
C CYS A 81 2.72 4.26 8.95
N ALA A 82 1.69 3.93 8.15
CA ALA A 82 1.73 4.21 6.71
C ALA A 82 1.75 5.71 6.44
N SER A 83 0.93 6.49 7.15
CA SER A 83 0.95 7.95 7.03
C SER A 83 2.24 8.58 7.52
N LYS A 84 2.82 8.07 8.62
CA LYS A 84 4.08 8.59 9.17
C LYS A 84 5.24 8.38 8.22
N ILE A 85 5.41 7.16 7.69
CA ILE A 85 6.46 6.85 6.70
C ILE A 85 6.39 7.81 5.51
N VAL A 86 5.19 8.08 4.98
CA VAL A 86 5.03 8.96 3.81
C VAL A 86 5.26 10.45 4.15
N ARG A 87 4.97 10.87 5.39
CA ARG A 87 5.15 12.28 5.81
C ARG A 87 6.58 12.61 6.23
N GLU A 88 7.30 11.62 6.74
CA GLU A 88 8.63 11.78 7.33
C GLU A 88 9.75 11.36 6.38
N GLY A 89 9.44 10.62 5.31
CA GLY A 89 10.39 10.13 4.30
C GLY A 89 10.43 10.92 3.00
#